data_AF-A0A1H0SI40-F1
#
_entry.id   AF-A0A1H0SI40-F1
#
_cell.length_a   1.000
_cell.length_b   1.000
_cell.length_c   1.000
_cell.angle_alpha   90.00
_cell.angle_beta   90.00
_cell.angle_gamma   90.00
#
_symmetry.space_group_name_H-M   'P 1'
#
loop_
_entity.id
_entity.type
_entity.pdbx_description
1 polymer ?
#
loop_
_entity_poly.entity_id
_entity_poly.type
_entity_poly.pdbx_seq_one_letter_code
_entity_poly.pdbx_strand_id
1 'polypeptide(L)' 'MYPILMRLADRGLLETAWETDPPAGRPPRHLYRLTGPGPALAAELAGPEAAPVRLRPRWEGA' A
#
# COMPACT_ATOMS: atom_id res chain seq x y z
N MET A 1 9.19 -4.16 -10.76
CA MET A 1 8.35 -3.56 -9.70
C MET A 1 7.72 -4.62 -8.79
N TYR A 2 7.00 -5.62 -9.32
CA TYR A 2 6.34 -6.63 -8.47
C TYR A 2 7.22 -7.37 -7.45
N PRO A 3 8.49 -7.73 -7.75
CA PRO A 3 9.29 -8.48 -6.79
C PRO A 3 9.63 -7.71 -5.50
N ILE A 4 9.65 -6.38 -5.52
CA ILE A 4 9.91 -5.61 -4.29
C ILE A 4 8.66 -5.55 -3.40
N LEU A 5 7.47 -5.40 -3.99
CA LEU A 5 6.21 -5.33 -3.25
C LEU A 5 5.86 -6.66 -2.57
N MET A 6 6.11 -7.78 -3.25
CA MET A 6 5.95 -9.11 -2.64
C MET A 6 6.85 -9.27 -1.41
N ARG A 7 8.14 -8.93 -1.52
CA ARG A 7 9.08 -9.04 -0.40
C ARG A 7 8.73 -8.14 0.77
N LEU A 8 8.11 -6.98 0.52
CA LEU A 8 7.64 -6.09 1.58
C LEU A 8 6.40 -6.67 2.28
N ALA A 9 5.50 -7.31 1.52
CA ALA A 9 4.36 -8.04 2.09
C ALA A 9 4.82 -9.27 2.91
N ASP A 10 5.78 -10.04 2.40
CA ASP A 10 6.37 -11.19 3.11
C ASP A 10 7.03 -10.77 4.44
N ARG A 11 7.53 -9.54 4.52
CA ARG A 11 8.10 -8.94 5.74
C ARG A 11 7.05 -8.31 6.67
N GLY A 12 5.76 -8.39 6.32
CA GLY A 12 4.66 -7.81 7.08
C GLY A 12 4.62 -6.28 7.08
N LEU A 13 5.29 -5.63 6.12
CA LEU A 13 5.28 -4.17 5.97
C LEU A 13 4.09 -3.69 5.14
N LEU A 14 3.49 -4.59 4.36
CA LEU A 14 2.35 -4.33 3.50
C LEU A 14 1.30 -5.42 3.64
N GLU A 15 0.03 -5.02 3.59
CA GLU A 15 -1.08 -5.89 3.21
C GLU A 15 -1.36 -5.75 1.72
N THR A 16 -1.82 -6.84 1.10
CA THR A 16 -2.18 -6.89 -0.32
C THR A 16 -3.64 -7.31 -0.49
N ALA A 17 -4.33 -6.68 -1.43
CA ALA A 17 -5.70 -7.05 -1.80
C ALA A 17 -5.96 -6.78 -3.28
N TRP A 18 -6.94 -7.47 -3.85
CA TRP A 18 -7.50 -7.10 -5.15
C TRP A 18 -8.60 -6.04 -4.96
N GLU A 19 -8.70 -5.09 -5.88
CA GLU A 19 -9.82 -4.15 -5.94
C GLU A 19 -11.14 -4.90 -6.16
N THR A 20 -12.10 -4.68 -5.27
CA THR A 20 -13.39 -5.39 -5.23
C THR A 20 -14.45 -4.79 -6.14
N ASP A 21 -14.50 -3.46 -6.27
CA ASP A 21 -15.39 -2.74 -7.19
C ASP A 21 -14.58 -1.95 -8.25
N PRO A 22 -14.01 -2.63 -9.25
CA PRO A 22 -13.30 -1.97 -10.33
C PRO A 22 -14.29 -1.28 -11.30
N PRO A 23 -13.97 -0.08 -11.82
CA PRO A 23 -14.78 0.57 -12.83
C PRO A 23 -15.01 -0.32 -14.06
N ALA A 24 -16.22 -0.26 -14.62
CA ALA A 24 -16.59 -1.05 -15.80
C ALA A 24 -15.58 -0.89 -16.95
N GLY A 25 -15.17 -2.03 -17.54
CA GLY A 25 -14.22 -2.06 -18.64
C GLY A 25 -12.74 -1.97 -18.25
N ARG A 26 -12.40 -2.03 -16.95
CA ARG A 26 -11.01 -2.12 -16.49
C ARG A 26 -10.78 -3.34 -15.58
N PRO A 27 -9.62 -4.01 -15.68
CA PRO A 27 -9.27 -5.08 -14.77
C PRO A 27 -9.07 -4.54 -13.35
N PRO A 28 -9.34 -5.36 -12.32
CA PRO A 28 -9.09 -5.00 -10.93
C PRO A 28 -7.60 -4.76 -10.68
N ARG A 29 -7.31 -3.78 -9.82
CA ARG A 29 -5.94 -3.44 -9.43
C ARG A 29 -5.50 -4.22 -8.20
N HIS A 30 -4.21 -4.50 -8.11
CA HIS A 30 -3.58 -4.95 -6.87
C HIS A 30 -3.29 -3.75 -5.98
N LEU A 31 -3.92 -3.74 -4.81
CA LEU A 31 -3.80 -2.71 -3.79
C LEU A 31 -2.76 -3.14 -2.75
N TYR A 32 -1.98 -2.17 -2.29
CA TYR A 32 -0.96 -2.35 -1.26
C TYR A 32 -1.17 -1.29 -0.18
N ARG A 33 -1.28 -1.73 1.08
CA ARG A 33 -1.49 -0.84 2.23
C ARG A 33 -0.35 -1.03 3.23
N LEU A 34 0.25 0.05 3.71
CA LEU A 34 1.22 -0.02 4.81
C LEU A 34 0.52 -0.52 6.08
N THR A 35 1.11 -1.54 6.72
CA THR A 35 0.55 -2.19 7.91
C THR A 35 1.61 -2.47 8.97
N GLY A 36 1.17 -2.70 10.21
CA GLY A 36 2.04 -3.01 11.35
C GLY A 36 3.25 -2.06 11.45
N PRO A 37 4.49 -2.54 11.19
CA PRO A 37 5.72 -1.73 11.23
C PRO A 37 5.96 -0.84 10.00
N GLY A 38 5.21 -1.03 8.89
CA GLY A 38 5.41 -0.32 7.62
C GLY A 38 5.39 1.21 7.71
N PRO A 39 4.40 1.84 8.39
CA PRO A 39 4.37 3.29 8.55
C PRO A 39 5.56 3.85 9.34
N ALA A 40 6.05 3.12 10.35
CA ALA A 40 7.19 3.56 11.16
C ALA A 40 8.49 3.56 10.34
N LEU A 41 8.73 2.49 9.57
CA LEU A 41 9.87 2.41 8.65
C LEU A 41 9.79 3.50 7.57
N ALA A 42 8.60 3.74 7.03
CA ALA A 42 8.40 4.81 6.04
C ALA A 42 8.76 6.18 6.62
N ALA A 43 8.38 6.46 7.87
CA ALA A 43 8.71 7.72 8.54
C ALA A 43 10.21 7.88 8.79
N GLU A 44 10.92 6.80 9.17
CA GLU A 44 12.38 6.80 9.32
C GLU A 44 13.10 7.15 8.00
N LEU A 45 12.61 6.60 6.88
CA LEU A 45 13.21 6.80 5.56
C LEU A 45 12.85 8.14 4.91
N ALA A 46 11.70 8.71 5.22
CA ALA A 46 11.16 9.87 4.49
C ALA A 46 11.95 11.18 4.75
N GLY A 47 12.80 11.22 5.77
CA GLY A 47 13.59 12.39 6.13
C GLY A 47 12.73 13.58 6.58
N PRO A 48 13.36 14.69 7.03
CA PRO A 48 12.66 15.79 7.68
C PRO A 48 11.75 16.61 6.74
N GLU A 49 11.89 16.46 5.42
CA GLU A 49 11.18 17.27 4.42
C GLU A 49 9.94 16.57 3.84
N ALA A 50 9.67 15.33 4.25
CA ALA A 50 8.49 14.61 3.80
C ALA A 50 7.22 15.20 4.42
N ALA A 51 6.52 16.02 3.63
CA ALA A 51 5.20 16.50 4.00
C ALA A 51 4.22 15.32 4.09
N PRO A 52 3.36 15.26 5.12
CA PRO A 52 2.38 14.19 5.26
C PRO A 52 1.36 14.28 4.13
N VAL A 53 1.37 13.28 3.24
CA VAL A 53 0.34 13.12 2.21
C VAL A 53 -0.87 12.45 2.87
N ARG A 54 -1.97 13.20 3.01
CA ARG A 54 -3.27 12.60 3.35
C ARG A 54 -3.84 11.89 2.13
N LEU A 55 -3.50 10.61 1.98
CA LEU A 55 -4.14 9.73 1.02
C LEU A 55 -5.55 9.41 1.52
N ARG A 56 -6.57 9.59 0.67
CA ARG A 56 -7.88 8.96 0.89
C ARG A 56 -7.79 7.53 0.37
N PRO A 57 -7.74 6.51 1.23
CA PRO A 57 -7.59 5.15 0.74
C PRO A 57 -8.87 4.73 0.01
N ARG A 58 -8.75 4.38 -1.27
CA ARG A 58 -9.73 3.56 -1.99
C ARG A 58 -9.46 2.08 -1.66
N TRP A 59 -9.56 1.77 -0.37
CA TRP A 59 -9.47 0.41 0.16
C TRP A 59 -10.90 -0.03 0.48
N GLU A 60 -11.48 -0.84 -0.38
CA GLU A 60 -12.75 -1.53 -0.12
C GLU A 60 -12.46 -3.03 -0.15
N GLY A 61 -12.69 -3.69 0.99
CA GLY A 61 -12.55 -5.14 1.15
C GLY A 61 -11.35 -5.57 1.98
N ALA A 62 -11.59 -5.75 3.28
CA ALA A 62 -11.47 -7.08 3.85
C ALA A 62 -12.91 -7.59 4.07
#